data_AF-F2DGK2-F1
#
_entry.id   AF-F2DGK2-F1
#
_cell.length_a   1.000
_cell.length_b   1.000
_cell.length_c   1.000
_cell.angle_alpha   90.00
_cell.angle_beta   90.00
_cell.angle_gamma   90.00
#
_symmetry.space_group_name_H-M   'P 1'
#
loop_
_entity.id
_entity.type
_entity.pdbx_description
1 polymer ?
#
loop_
_entity_poly.entity_id
_entity_poly.type
_entity_poly.pdbx_seq_one_letter_code
_entity_poly.pdbx_strand_id
1 'polypeptide(L)'
;MSRIARSRLALTLRTSAAPFSTFSPAAAASSASKEAAAAADASLAPKDAAAAASVSSSAAGDPSPAPPSGARSAFGLLKTGILTAVTAAFGATGYVTYAYSLDEVDHMTRDFRKNSKIPISEDLSGFEKFKAMAYSETMKVPASAIDLYLDIRSQIEDQIQGFVEPSSEKLLPDLPPQEQHVFTIVLDLNETLVYSDWKRERGWRTFKRPGVDAFLEQLAKFYEVVVYSDQLSMYVDPVMERLDAKGCVRHRLSRVATKYVHGKHYRDLSKLNRDPARVIYISGHALESCLQPENCLPIKPWKLEAEDTQLIDLIPLLEYVAMARVSDIRPVLASFEGRDIAAEFIERSRRLHEQKQQHGRIWRR
;
A
#
# COMPACT_ATOMS: atom_id res chain seq x y z
N MET A 1 -12.37 -34.38 54.57
CA MET A 1 -10.89 -34.35 54.44
C MET A 1 -10.52 -33.14 53.57
N SER A 2 -9.75 -32.18 54.14
CA SER A 2 -8.90 -31.13 53.52
C SER A 2 -9.39 -30.48 52.20
N ARG A 3 -9.84 -29.21 52.09
CA ARG A 3 -9.25 -27.87 52.38
C ARG A 3 -7.75 -27.75 52.07
N ILE A 4 -7.40 -26.95 51.04
CA ILE A 4 -6.39 -25.87 51.07
C ILE A 4 -6.62 -24.92 49.87
N ALA A 5 -6.71 -23.63 50.19
CA ALA A 5 -6.72 -22.48 49.29
C ALA A 5 -5.36 -21.76 49.34
N ARG A 6 -4.89 -21.19 48.22
CA ARG A 6 -3.87 -20.12 48.09
C ARG A 6 -4.10 -19.47 46.71
N SER A 7 -4.55 -18.22 46.50
CA SER A 7 -4.10 -16.87 46.89
C SER A 7 -2.68 -16.49 46.42
N ARG A 8 -2.59 -15.58 45.43
CA ARG A 8 -1.57 -14.51 45.21
C ARG A 8 -2.14 -13.49 44.18
N LEU A 9 -2.59 -12.31 44.61
CA LEU A 9 -1.86 -11.02 44.73
C LEU A 9 -2.00 -10.13 43.48
N ALA A 10 -3.05 -9.29 43.48
CA ALA A 10 -3.18 -8.11 42.64
C ALA A 10 -2.46 -6.94 43.34
N LEU A 11 -1.50 -6.31 42.65
CA LEU A 11 -0.82 -5.11 43.14
C LEU A 11 -1.56 -3.88 42.59
N THR A 12 -2.35 -3.26 43.45
CA THR A 12 -2.94 -1.92 43.23
C THR A 12 -1.96 -0.85 43.68
N LEU A 13 -1.57 0.06 42.78
CA LEU A 13 -0.94 1.34 43.12
C LEU A 13 -1.83 2.48 42.60
N ARG A 14 -2.61 3.08 43.51
CA ARG A 14 -3.03 4.49 43.49
C ARG A 14 -2.00 5.22 44.36
N THR A 15 -1.42 6.35 44.00
CA THR A 15 -1.94 7.73 43.88
C THR A 15 -0.84 8.54 43.14
N SER A 16 -1.01 9.70 42.49
CA SER A 16 -1.67 10.97 42.83
C SER A 16 -1.65 11.86 41.57
N ALA A 17 -2.59 12.80 41.47
CA ALA A 17 -2.79 13.70 40.33
C ALA A 17 -2.08 15.07 40.47
N ALA A 18 -1.96 15.73 39.31
CA ALA A 18 -1.76 17.16 38.99
C ALA A 18 -0.32 17.67 38.67
N PRO A 19 -0.17 18.74 37.86
CA PRO A 19 -0.81 19.04 36.57
C PRO A 19 0.19 19.50 35.46
N PHE A 20 -0.38 19.70 34.26
CA PHE A 20 0.17 20.24 33.00
C PHE A 20 1.36 21.22 33.05
N SER A 21 2.28 21.05 32.08
CA SER A 21 3.02 22.14 31.45
C SER A 21 3.15 21.89 29.94
N THR A 22 2.64 22.85 29.17
CA THR A 22 2.66 22.95 27.71
C THR A 22 4.03 23.41 27.22
N PHE A 23 4.58 22.75 26.20
CA PHE A 23 5.62 23.35 25.36
C PHE A 23 5.09 23.51 23.94
N SER A 24 4.84 24.77 23.59
CA SER A 24 4.66 25.27 22.23
C SER A 24 6.05 25.54 21.63
N PRO A 25 6.22 25.47 20.30
CA PRO A 25 6.57 26.71 19.63
C PRO A 25 5.84 26.89 18.29
N ALA A 26 5.28 28.08 18.12
CA ALA A 26 4.96 28.65 16.83
C ALA A 26 6.00 29.72 16.45
N ALA A 27 6.31 29.75 15.16
CA ALA A 27 6.71 30.89 14.33
C ALA A 27 8.10 31.54 14.48
N ALA A 28 8.94 31.31 13.47
CA ALA A 28 9.73 32.32 12.74
C ALA A 28 10.03 31.74 11.33
N ALA A 29 9.28 32.11 10.28
CA ALA A 29 9.54 33.22 9.35
C ALA A 29 10.82 33.04 8.49
N SER A 30 10.66 32.57 7.23
CA SER A 30 10.89 33.30 5.96
C SER A 30 12.36 33.61 5.63
N SER A 31 12.96 33.05 4.57
CA SER A 31 12.92 33.49 3.15
C SER A 31 14.06 32.68 2.46
N ALA A 32 13.98 32.20 1.22
CA ALA A 32 14.06 33.00 0.00
C ALA A 32 13.80 32.14 -1.26
N SER A 33 13.06 32.77 -2.18
CA SER A 33 13.01 32.72 -3.65
C SER A 33 13.42 31.48 -4.49
N LYS A 34 12.47 31.15 -5.38
CA LYS A 34 12.57 30.47 -6.69
C LYS A 34 13.51 31.15 -7.69
N GLU A 35 14.14 30.34 -8.55
CA GLU A 35 14.31 30.40 -10.03
C GLU A 35 15.40 29.36 -10.39
N ALA A 36 15.37 28.55 -11.46
CA ALA A 36 14.66 28.58 -12.72
C ALA A 36 14.54 27.14 -13.29
N ALA A 37 13.54 26.92 -14.13
CA ALA A 37 13.47 25.79 -15.05
C ALA A 37 13.63 26.32 -16.48
N ALA A 38 14.47 25.69 -17.30
CA ALA A 38 14.15 25.23 -18.66
C ALA A 38 15.40 24.98 -19.53
N ALA A 39 15.40 23.79 -20.15
CA ALA A 39 15.89 23.43 -21.49
C ALA A 39 17.38 23.62 -21.85
N ALA A 40 18.05 22.55 -22.29
CA ALA A 40 17.99 22.07 -23.68
C ALA A 40 18.94 20.88 -23.92
N ASP A 41 18.53 20.10 -24.91
CA ASP A 41 19.09 18.89 -25.53
C ASP A 41 20.40 19.15 -26.31
N ALA A 42 21.31 18.16 -26.37
CA ALA A 42 22.19 17.89 -27.53
C ALA A 42 23.14 16.69 -27.29
N SER A 43 23.06 15.74 -28.22
CA SER A 43 23.87 14.54 -28.45
C SER A 43 25.37 14.77 -28.70
N LEU A 44 26.20 13.76 -28.43
CA LEU A 44 27.13 13.06 -29.37
C LEU A 44 28.36 12.46 -28.65
N ALA A 45 28.55 11.14 -28.82
CA ALA A 45 29.85 10.45 -28.70
C ALA A 45 30.54 10.40 -30.09
N PRO A 46 31.68 9.72 -30.32
CA PRO A 46 32.90 9.44 -29.51
C PRO A 46 34.19 9.86 -30.29
N LYS A 47 35.41 9.73 -29.72
CA LYS A 47 36.63 9.24 -30.44
C LYS A 47 37.91 9.19 -29.60
N ASP A 48 38.69 8.16 -29.93
CA ASP A 48 39.99 7.72 -29.44
C ASP A 48 41.22 8.59 -29.81
N ALA A 49 42.36 8.14 -29.28
CA ALA A 49 43.78 8.33 -29.67
C ALA A 49 44.50 9.49 -28.94
N ALA A 50 45.43 9.18 -28.02
CA ALA A 50 46.86 8.87 -28.28
C ALA A 50 47.58 10.05 -28.98
N ALA A 51 48.78 10.50 -28.66
CA ALA A 51 49.87 10.13 -27.76
C ALA A 51 50.98 11.20 -27.91
N ALA A 52 51.86 11.37 -26.91
CA ALA A 52 53.30 11.74 -26.99
C ALA A 52 53.74 12.30 -25.62
N ALA A 53 54.52 11.64 -24.75
CA ALA A 53 55.80 10.92 -24.86
C ALA A 53 57.06 11.82 -24.86
N SER A 54 57.78 11.78 -23.74
CA SER A 54 59.25 11.70 -23.62
C SER A 54 59.52 10.99 -22.26
N VAL A 55 59.94 9.71 -22.16
CA VAL A 55 61.14 8.98 -22.68
C VAL A 55 62.41 9.65 -22.14
N SER A 56 63.30 9.03 -21.35
CA SER A 56 63.95 7.69 -21.38
C SER A 56 64.88 7.61 -20.15
N SER A 57 65.47 6.51 -19.63
CA SER A 57 65.57 5.06 -19.91
C SER A 57 66.54 4.51 -18.83
N SER A 58 66.51 3.26 -18.35
CA SER A 58 66.86 2.01 -19.07
C SER A 58 66.75 0.82 -18.06
N ALA A 59 66.00 -0.24 -18.37
CA ALA A 59 66.40 -1.54 -18.97
C ALA A 59 66.83 -2.59 -17.90
N ALA A 60 66.46 -3.88 -17.89
CA ALA A 60 65.70 -4.78 -18.78
C ALA A 60 65.35 -6.10 -18.04
N GLY A 61 64.36 -6.87 -18.54
CA GLY A 61 64.31 -8.35 -18.45
C GLY A 61 63.08 -9.02 -17.80
N ASP A 62 62.20 -9.59 -18.61
CA ASP A 62 61.24 -10.69 -18.29
C ASP A 62 61.86 -12.05 -18.72
N PRO A 63 61.32 -13.29 -18.43
CA PRO A 63 59.99 -13.67 -17.94
C PRO A 63 59.94 -14.81 -16.84
N SER A 64 58.72 -15.11 -16.36
CA SER A 64 58.16 -16.28 -15.61
C SER A 64 59.04 -17.50 -15.19
N PRO A 65 58.71 -18.15 -14.04
CA PRO A 65 58.38 -19.58 -14.12
C PRO A 65 57.17 -20.06 -13.28
N ALA A 66 56.71 -21.24 -13.67
CA ALA A 66 55.60 -22.07 -13.18
C ALA A 66 55.78 -22.63 -11.73
N PRO A 67 54.78 -23.34 -11.15
CA PRO A 67 54.70 -23.65 -9.72
C PRO A 67 55.49 -24.92 -9.35
N PRO A 68 55.96 -25.08 -8.10
CA PRO A 68 56.39 -26.39 -7.63
C PRO A 68 55.20 -27.24 -7.22
N SER A 69 55.08 -28.38 -7.89
CA SER A 69 54.23 -29.50 -7.52
C SER A 69 54.80 -30.28 -6.33
N GLY A 70 53.95 -30.63 -5.37
CA GLY A 70 53.99 -31.95 -4.74
C GLY A 70 54.40 -32.01 -3.26
N ALA A 71 53.42 -31.95 -2.36
CA ALA A 71 53.29 -32.88 -1.25
C ALA A 71 51.82 -32.97 -0.83
N ARG A 72 51.21 -34.15 -1.02
CA ARG A 72 49.85 -34.45 -0.61
C ARG A 72 49.78 -34.45 0.92
N SER A 73 48.88 -33.65 1.49
CA SER A 73 48.30 -33.94 2.80
C SER A 73 46.94 -33.26 2.91
N ALA A 74 45.96 -34.03 3.35
CA ALA A 74 44.59 -33.60 3.59
C ALA A 74 44.53 -32.50 4.67
N PHE A 75 43.42 -31.74 4.67
CA PHE A 75 43.11 -30.58 5.52
C PHE A 75 43.56 -29.21 4.98
N GLY A 76 42.67 -28.62 4.16
CA GLY A 76 42.72 -27.20 3.79
C GLY A 76 41.34 -26.64 3.42
N LEU A 77 40.27 -27.19 3.99
CA LEU A 77 38.86 -26.85 3.73
C LEU A 77 38.39 -25.70 4.64
N LEU A 78 39.19 -24.64 4.77
CA LEU A 78 38.87 -23.51 5.64
C LEU A 78 39.47 -22.18 5.13
N LYS A 79 39.28 -21.88 3.83
CA LYS A 79 39.59 -20.55 3.27
C LYS A 79 38.40 -19.87 2.57
N THR A 80 37.22 -20.49 2.57
CA THR A 80 35.95 -19.89 2.11
C THR A 80 34.98 -19.57 3.26
N GLY A 81 35.45 -19.64 4.51
CA GLY A 81 34.64 -19.38 5.72
C GLY A 81 34.76 -17.98 6.32
N ILE A 82 35.57 -17.09 5.72
CA ILE A 82 35.84 -15.73 6.22
C ILE A 82 35.54 -14.71 5.13
N LEU A 83 34.40 -14.86 4.43
CA LEU A 83 33.88 -13.83 3.54
C LEU A 83 32.52 -13.27 4.00
N THR A 84 31.87 -13.85 5.01
CA THR A 84 30.44 -13.60 5.23
C THR A 84 30.03 -13.29 6.67
N ALA A 85 30.93 -13.40 7.65
CA ALA A 85 30.49 -13.40 9.05
C ALA A 85 30.41 -12.02 9.73
N VAL A 86 31.24 -11.02 9.38
CA VAL A 86 31.23 -9.74 10.14
C VAL A 86 31.56 -8.47 9.30
N THR A 87 32.21 -8.55 8.14
CA THR A 87 32.65 -7.35 7.37
C THR A 87 31.72 -6.95 6.21
N ALA A 88 30.47 -7.44 6.22
CA ALA A 88 29.41 -7.03 5.32
C ALA A 88 28.36 -6.15 6.04
N ALA A 89 28.80 -5.41 7.05
CA ALA A 89 27.98 -4.76 8.06
C ALA A 89 27.13 -3.56 7.57
N PHE A 90 27.19 -3.18 6.29
CA PHE A 90 26.23 -2.23 5.70
C PHE A 90 25.87 -2.54 4.23
N GLY A 91 26.78 -3.10 3.42
CA GLY A 91 26.54 -3.34 1.99
C GLY A 91 25.71 -4.59 1.68
N ALA A 92 26.04 -5.75 2.26
CA ALA A 92 25.29 -6.99 2.00
C ALA A 92 23.98 -7.05 2.79
N THR A 93 23.96 -6.51 4.03
CA THR A 93 22.71 -6.33 4.78
C THR A 93 21.77 -5.38 4.04
N GLY A 94 22.29 -4.28 3.47
CA GLY A 94 21.50 -3.39 2.61
C GLY A 94 20.91 -4.09 1.39
N TYR A 95 21.72 -4.90 0.67
CA TYR A 95 21.22 -5.68 -0.47
C TYR A 95 20.20 -6.74 -0.06
N VAL A 96 20.42 -7.47 1.03
CA VAL A 96 19.48 -8.50 1.51
C VAL A 96 18.16 -7.88 1.94
N THR A 97 18.19 -6.74 2.64
CA THR A 97 16.98 -5.99 3.01
C THR A 97 16.24 -5.45 1.78
N TYR A 98 16.97 -5.03 0.74
CA TYR A 98 16.37 -4.54 -0.50
C TYR A 98 15.78 -5.65 -1.37
N ALA A 99 16.47 -6.79 -1.49
CA ALA A 99 16.15 -7.83 -2.45
C ALA A 99 15.21 -8.93 -1.91
N TYR A 100 15.11 -9.08 -0.59
CA TYR A 100 14.32 -10.15 0.04
C TYR A 100 13.40 -9.59 1.14
N SER A 101 12.20 -10.15 1.24
CA SER A 101 11.26 -9.88 2.33
C SER A 101 11.73 -10.48 3.66
N LEU A 102 11.21 -9.98 4.78
CA LEU A 102 11.57 -10.48 6.10
C LEU A 102 11.24 -11.97 6.25
N ASP A 103 10.08 -12.40 5.76
CA ASP A 103 9.64 -13.81 5.78
C ASP A 103 10.57 -14.72 4.96
N GLU A 104 11.03 -14.25 3.80
CA GLU A 104 11.99 -14.99 2.98
C GLU A 104 13.33 -15.17 3.71
N VAL A 105 13.84 -14.11 4.35
CA VAL A 105 15.09 -14.18 5.10
C VAL A 105 14.94 -15.05 6.35
N ASP A 106 13.82 -14.95 7.07
CA ASP A 106 13.51 -15.82 8.21
C ASP A 106 13.50 -17.29 7.79
N HIS A 107 12.80 -17.61 6.69
CA HIS A 107 12.71 -18.95 6.13
C HIS A 107 14.08 -19.49 5.69
N MET A 108 14.87 -18.71 4.95
CA MET A 108 16.19 -19.12 4.47
C MET A 108 17.18 -19.37 5.62
N THR A 109 17.05 -18.63 6.72
CA THR A 109 17.97 -18.72 7.87
C THR A 109 17.50 -19.68 8.96
N ARG A 110 16.26 -20.16 8.89
CA ARG A 110 15.63 -21.01 9.93
C ARG A 110 16.41 -22.29 10.21
N ASP A 111 16.83 -23.01 9.18
CA ASP A 111 17.52 -24.30 9.35
C ASP A 111 18.92 -24.10 9.94
N PHE A 112 19.61 -23.03 9.51
CA PHE A 112 20.90 -22.64 10.07
C PHE A 112 20.77 -22.32 11.58
N ARG A 113 19.77 -21.52 11.96
CA ARG A 113 19.48 -21.15 13.35
C ARG A 113 18.98 -22.33 14.20
N LYS A 114 18.30 -23.31 13.60
CA LYS A 114 17.88 -24.53 14.28
C LYS A 114 19.07 -25.45 14.54
N ASN A 115 19.96 -25.60 13.56
CA ASN A 115 21.15 -26.45 13.65
C ASN A 115 22.18 -25.93 14.67
N SER A 116 22.24 -24.63 14.93
CA SER A 116 23.06 -24.05 15.99
C SER A 116 22.52 -24.31 17.41
N LYS A 117 21.25 -24.70 17.54
CA LYS A 117 20.54 -24.96 18.82
C LYS A 117 20.43 -26.45 19.17
N ILE A 118 20.92 -27.37 18.32
CA ILE A 118 20.80 -28.83 18.54
C ILE A 118 21.71 -29.27 19.71
N PRO A 119 21.17 -29.98 20.74
CA PRO A 119 22.00 -30.59 21.77
C PRO A 119 22.80 -31.77 21.20
N ILE A 120 24.09 -31.80 21.50
CA ILE A 120 25.06 -32.79 20.98
C ILE A 120 24.68 -34.17 21.53
N SER A 121 24.42 -35.16 20.66
CA SER A 121 24.06 -36.52 21.06
C SER A 121 25.22 -37.21 21.81
N GLU A 122 24.90 -37.97 22.86
CA GLU A 122 25.90 -38.58 23.76
C GLU A 122 26.67 -39.77 23.14
N ASP A 123 26.22 -40.29 22.00
CA ASP A 123 26.77 -41.48 21.32
C ASP A 123 27.97 -41.21 20.38
N LEU A 124 28.54 -40.00 20.40
CA LEU A 124 29.65 -39.61 19.51
C LEU A 124 31.03 -39.84 20.14
N SER A 125 32.01 -40.27 19.33
CA SER A 125 33.41 -40.42 19.76
C SER A 125 33.97 -39.11 20.34
N GLY A 126 34.83 -39.17 21.35
CA GLY A 126 35.30 -37.99 22.10
C GLY A 126 35.91 -36.87 21.23
N PHE A 127 36.59 -37.22 20.14
CA PHE A 127 37.12 -36.26 19.17
C PHE A 127 36.03 -35.64 18.29
N GLU A 128 35.04 -36.43 17.90
CA GLU A 128 33.87 -35.95 17.13
C GLU A 128 32.97 -35.06 17.98
N LYS A 129 32.82 -35.40 19.27
CA LYS A 129 32.13 -34.57 20.27
C LYS A 129 32.82 -33.23 20.47
N PHE A 130 34.16 -33.19 20.55
CA PHE A 130 34.92 -31.95 20.64
C PHE A 130 34.79 -31.10 19.37
N LYS A 131 34.87 -31.72 18.19
CA LYS A 131 34.67 -31.04 16.91
C LYS A 131 33.24 -30.50 16.76
N ALA A 132 32.23 -31.25 17.19
CA ALA A 132 30.83 -30.83 17.21
C ALA A 132 30.60 -29.68 18.21
N MET A 133 31.23 -29.72 19.38
CA MET A 133 31.16 -28.65 20.37
C MET A 133 31.82 -27.37 19.85
N ALA A 134 33.03 -27.46 19.30
CA ALA A 134 33.71 -26.32 18.69
C ALA A 134 32.90 -25.72 17.52
N TYR A 135 32.34 -26.57 16.65
CA TYR A 135 31.46 -26.15 15.57
C TYR A 135 30.20 -25.45 16.10
N SER A 136 29.56 -26.00 17.14
CA SER A 136 28.37 -25.41 17.76
C SER A 136 28.65 -24.03 18.35
N GLU A 137 29.77 -23.84 19.07
CA GLU A 137 30.14 -22.54 19.64
C GLU A 137 30.47 -21.52 18.55
N THR A 138 31.15 -21.93 17.47
CA THR A 138 31.42 -21.03 16.34
C THR A 138 30.17 -20.63 15.56
N MET A 139 29.13 -21.47 15.55
CA MET A 139 27.87 -21.19 14.85
C MET A 139 26.86 -20.41 15.68
N LYS A 140 27.04 -20.33 17.00
CA LYS A 140 26.19 -19.48 17.87
C LYS A 140 26.31 -18.00 17.52
N VAL A 141 27.53 -17.50 17.30
CA VAL A 141 27.76 -16.07 17.03
C VAL A 141 27.06 -15.60 15.75
N PRO A 142 27.20 -16.29 14.58
CA PRO A 142 26.43 -15.94 13.39
C PRO A 142 24.93 -16.12 13.54
N ALA A 143 24.47 -17.18 14.24
CA ALA A 143 23.04 -17.39 14.45
C ALA A 143 22.41 -16.27 15.30
N SER A 144 23.09 -15.84 16.36
CA SER A 144 22.67 -14.70 17.18
C SER A 144 22.72 -13.37 16.42
N ALA A 145 23.67 -13.18 15.50
CA ALA A 145 23.71 -11.99 14.64
C ALA A 145 22.53 -11.96 13.65
N ILE A 146 22.12 -13.11 13.12
CA ILE A 146 20.92 -13.24 12.28
C ILE A 146 19.66 -12.96 13.09
N ASP A 147 19.53 -13.55 14.29
CA ASP A 147 18.40 -13.29 15.20
C ASP A 147 18.31 -11.78 15.52
N LEU A 148 19.44 -11.11 15.82
CA LEU A 148 19.49 -9.67 16.03
C LEU A 148 19.08 -8.85 14.79
N TYR A 149 19.48 -9.26 13.59
CA TYR A 149 19.07 -8.62 12.34
C TYR A 149 17.56 -8.75 12.12
N LEU A 150 17.00 -9.95 12.31
CA LEU A 150 15.57 -10.21 12.16
C LEU A 150 14.76 -9.41 13.19
N ASP A 151 15.21 -9.35 14.44
CA ASP A 151 14.56 -8.57 15.49
C ASP A 151 14.54 -7.07 15.16
N ILE A 152 15.70 -6.51 14.77
CA ILE A 152 15.80 -5.09 14.39
C ILE A 152 14.94 -4.80 13.16
N ARG A 153 14.98 -5.67 12.15
CA ARG A 153 14.21 -5.51 10.92
C ARG A 153 12.71 -5.59 11.19
N SER A 154 12.26 -6.55 12.00
CA SER A 154 10.86 -6.68 12.43
C SER A 154 10.39 -5.42 13.14
N GLN A 155 11.19 -4.86 14.07
CA GLN A 155 10.84 -3.62 14.75
C GLN A 155 10.69 -2.43 13.79
N ILE A 156 11.57 -2.33 12.78
CA ILE A 156 11.50 -1.28 11.77
C ILE A 156 10.27 -1.48 10.86
N GLU A 157 10.04 -2.70 10.39
CA GLU A 157 8.89 -3.02 9.54
C GLU A 157 7.56 -2.80 10.30
N ASP A 158 7.46 -3.19 11.57
CA ASP A 158 6.29 -2.94 12.43
C ASP A 158 6.03 -1.44 12.60
N GLN A 159 7.09 -0.64 12.79
CA GLN A 159 6.97 0.82 12.84
C GLN A 159 6.47 1.40 11.52
N ILE A 160 6.99 0.92 10.40
CA ILE A 160 6.60 1.39 9.06
C ILE A 160 5.18 0.95 8.72
N GLN A 161 4.77 -0.26 9.12
CA GLN A 161 3.47 -0.84 8.81
C GLN A 161 2.33 0.03 9.31
N GLY A 162 2.47 0.68 10.48
CA GLY A 162 1.50 1.63 10.99
C GLY A 162 1.29 2.89 10.13
N PHE A 163 2.22 3.20 9.22
CA PHE A 163 2.11 4.30 8.26
C PHE A 163 1.71 3.84 6.85
N VAL A 164 1.90 2.55 6.54
CA VAL A 164 1.75 1.98 5.20
C VAL A 164 0.43 1.25 5.03
N GLU A 165 0.03 0.46 6.02
CA GLU A 165 -1.20 -0.30 5.98
C GLU A 165 -2.39 0.51 6.49
N PRO A 166 -3.61 0.20 6.03
CA PRO A 166 -4.81 0.84 6.55
C PRO A 166 -4.95 0.58 8.06
N SER A 167 -5.57 1.51 8.77
CA SER A 167 -5.71 1.48 10.23
C SER A 167 -6.43 0.25 10.81
N SER A 168 -7.12 -0.53 9.99
CA SER A 168 -7.84 -1.74 10.39
C SER A 168 -7.91 -2.75 9.23
N GLU A 169 -7.89 -4.03 9.57
CA GLU A 169 -8.17 -5.14 8.65
C GLU A 169 -9.59 -5.08 8.07
N LYS A 170 -10.55 -4.65 8.90
CA LYS A 170 -11.93 -4.37 8.49
C LYS A 170 -12.21 -2.89 8.68
N LEU A 171 -12.34 -2.17 7.59
CA LEU A 171 -12.59 -0.72 7.58
C LEU A 171 -14.03 -0.38 7.95
N LEU A 172 -14.99 -1.27 7.64
CA LEU A 172 -16.40 -1.09 7.95
C LEU A 172 -16.93 -2.19 8.87
N PRO A 173 -17.93 -1.87 9.73
CA PRO A 173 -18.57 -2.87 10.58
C PRO A 173 -19.34 -3.91 9.74
N ASP A 174 -19.68 -5.03 10.36
CA ASP A 174 -20.49 -6.08 9.73
C ASP A 174 -21.92 -5.55 9.45
N LEU A 175 -22.46 -5.87 8.27
CA LEU A 175 -23.83 -5.49 7.91
C LEU A 175 -24.86 -6.35 8.66
N PRO A 176 -26.02 -5.79 9.04
CA PRO A 176 -27.10 -6.58 9.60
C PRO A 176 -27.61 -7.59 8.55
N PRO A 177 -28.12 -8.76 8.95
CA PRO A 177 -28.54 -9.82 8.03
C PRO A 177 -29.53 -9.37 6.95
N GLN A 178 -30.36 -8.37 7.25
CA GLN A 178 -31.36 -7.81 6.34
C GLN A 178 -30.73 -7.00 5.20
N GLU A 179 -29.54 -6.44 5.39
CA GLU A 179 -28.90 -5.51 4.44
C GLU A 179 -27.74 -6.14 3.67
N GLN A 180 -27.42 -7.42 3.91
CA GLN A 180 -26.33 -8.11 3.19
C GLN A 180 -26.52 -8.15 1.67
N HIS A 181 -27.75 -7.93 1.20
CA HIS A 181 -28.06 -7.90 -0.22
C HIS A 181 -27.88 -6.53 -0.87
N VAL A 182 -27.66 -5.47 -0.08
CA VAL A 182 -27.53 -4.08 -0.55
C VAL A 182 -26.15 -3.88 -1.17
N PHE A 183 -26.10 -3.12 -2.27
CA PHE A 183 -24.85 -2.75 -2.89
C PHE A 183 -24.17 -1.62 -2.11
N THR A 184 -22.85 -1.62 -2.08
CA THR A 184 -22.05 -0.54 -1.48
C THR A 184 -21.47 0.33 -2.59
N ILE A 185 -21.80 1.62 -2.57
CA ILE A 185 -21.16 2.61 -3.44
C ILE A 185 -20.11 3.37 -2.63
N VAL A 186 -18.88 3.34 -3.13
CA VAL A 186 -17.74 4.04 -2.58
C VAL A 186 -17.46 5.26 -3.47
N LEU A 187 -17.48 6.45 -2.88
CA LEU A 187 -17.27 7.71 -3.58
C LEU A 187 -15.97 8.36 -3.11
N ASP A 188 -15.12 8.78 -4.03
CA ASP A 188 -14.03 9.69 -3.69
C ASP A 188 -14.55 11.10 -3.45
N LEU A 189 -13.79 11.91 -2.71
CA LEU A 189 -14.21 13.27 -2.36
C LEU A 189 -13.66 14.29 -3.38
N ASN A 190 -12.33 14.35 -3.51
CA ASN A 190 -11.66 15.35 -4.34
C ASN A 190 -11.82 15.06 -5.83
N GLU A 191 -12.08 16.09 -6.62
CA GLU A 191 -12.32 16.02 -8.07
C GLU A 191 -13.47 15.08 -8.49
N THR A 192 -14.28 14.64 -7.51
CA THR A 192 -15.40 13.70 -7.71
C THR A 192 -16.70 14.31 -7.21
N LEU A 193 -16.79 14.64 -5.91
CA LEU A 193 -17.96 15.31 -5.31
C LEU A 193 -17.71 16.80 -5.08
N VAL A 194 -16.46 17.15 -4.77
CA VAL A 194 -16.03 18.52 -4.52
C VAL A 194 -14.68 18.78 -5.19
N TYR A 195 -14.36 20.05 -5.38
CA TYR A 195 -13.04 20.49 -5.82
C TYR A 195 -12.54 21.57 -4.88
N SER A 196 -11.29 21.45 -4.43
CA SER A 196 -10.66 22.47 -3.60
C SER A 196 -9.47 23.07 -4.30
N ASP A 197 -9.39 24.39 -4.30
CA ASP A 197 -8.22 25.12 -4.77
C ASP A 197 -7.74 26.15 -3.76
N TRP A 198 -6.49 26.55 -3.92
CA TRP A 198 -5.91 27.65 -3.18
C TRP A 198 -5.61 28.79 -4.13
N LYS A 199 -6.09 30.00 -3.80
CA LYS A 199 -5.65 31.23 -4.46
C LYS A 199 -5.14 32.22 -3.42
N ARG A 200 -4.11 33.00 -3.79
CA ARG A 200 -3.44 33.95 -2.89
C ARG A 200 -4.40 34.94 -2.22
N GLU A 201 -5.41 35.39 -2.93
CA GLU A 201 -6.40 36.37 -2.45
C GLU A 201 -7.45 35.77 -1.53
N ARG A 202 -7.82 34.50 -1.73
CA ARG A 202 -9.00 33.88 -1.09
C ARG A 202 -8.67 32.72 -0.16
N GLY A 203 -7.42 32.28 -0.13
CA GLY A 203 -7.00 31.07 0.56
C GLY A 203 -7.57 29.80 -0.08
N TRP A 204 -7.67 28.75 0.74
CA TRP A 204 -8.32 27.49 0.39
C TRP A 204 -9.83 27.71 0.28
N ARG A 205 -10.42 27.27 -0.84
CA ARG A 205 -11.88 27.19 -1.00
C ARG A 205 -12.27 25.85 -1.59
N THR A 206 -13.39 25.33 -1.10
CA THR A 206 -14.00 24.09 -1.56
C THR A 206 -15.30 24.42 -2.28
N PHE A 207 -15.48 23.83 -3.46
CA PHE A 207 -16.64 24.01 -4.32
C PHE A 207 -17.37 22.68 -4.47
N LYS A 208 -18.70 22.73 -4.50
CA LYS A 208 -19.54 21.54 -4.72
C LYS A 208 -19.67 21.28 -6.20
N ARG A 209 -19.54 20.01 -6.62
CA ARG A 209 -19.85 19.62 -8.00
C ARG A 209 -21.36 19.79 -8.25
N PRO A 210 -21.78 20.32 -9.42
CA PRO A 210 -23.19 20.43 -9.74
C PRO A 210 -23.91 19.08 -9.61
N GLY A 211 -25.11 19.09 -9.05
CA GLY A 211 -25.93 17.88 -8.87
C GLY A 211 -25.53 16.94 -7.73
N VAL A 212 -24.48 17.24 -6.96
CA VAL A 212 -23.98 16.35 -5.88
C VAL A 212 -25.05 16.05 -4.82
N ASP A 213 -25.86 17.03 -4.43
CA ASP A 213 -26.88 16.85 -3.39
C ASP A 213 -27.96 15.83 -3.89
N ALA A 214 -28.45 16.03 -5.12
CA ALA A 214 -29.44 15.13 -5.74
C ALA A 214 -28.86 13.73 -5.98
N PHE A 215 -27.58 13.64 -6.35
CA PHE A 215 -26.87 12.39 -6.54
C PHE A 215 -26.81 11.58 -5.23
N LEU A 216 -26.33 12.19 -4.14
CA LEU A 216 -26.24 11.53 -2.83
C LEU A 216 -27.62 11.11 -2.31
N GLU A 217 -28.62 11.98 -2.47
CA GLU A 217 -30.00 11.69 -2.06
C GLU A 217 -30.60 10.52 -2.83
N GLN A 218 -30.30 10.37 -4.12
CA GLN A 218 -30.82 9.24 -4.86
C GLN A 218 -30.11 7.94 -4.48
N LEU A 219 -28.78 7.97 -4.42
CA LEU A 219 -28.00 6.77 -4.12
C LEU A 219 -28.31 6.22 -2.73
N ALA A 220 -28.53 7.08 -1.73
CA ALA A 220 -28.85 6.67 -0.37
C ALA A 220 -30.15 5.83 -0.26
N LYS A 221 -31.03 5.85 -1.26
CA LYS A 221 -32.26 5.02 -1.26
C LYS A 221 -32.00 3.56 -1.64
N PHE A 222 -30.94 3.30 -2.40
CA PHE A 222 -30.67 2.00 -3.01
C PHE A 222 -29.34 1.38 -2.54
N TYR A 223 -28.42 2.21 -2.08
CA TYR A 223 -27.04 1.83 -1.79
C TYR A 223 -26.63 2.20 -0.37
N GLU A 224 -25.71 1.43 0.17
CA GLU A 224 -24.86 1.88 1.26
C GLU A 224 -23.81 2.85 0.69
N VAL A 225 -23.97 4.14 0.96
CA VAL A 225 -23.04 5.17 0.47
C VAL A 225 -21.88 5.36 1.45
N VAL A 226 -20.66 5.18 0.95
CA VAL A 226 -19.40 5.33 1.68
C VAL A 226 -18.55 6.38 0.98
N VAL A 227 -18.05 7.38 1.71
CA VAL A 227 -17.06 8.33 1.17
C VAL A 227 -15.67 7.85 1.57
N TYR A 228 -14.76 7.68 0.60
CA TYR A 228 -13.40 7.17 0.83
C TYR A 228 -12.36 8.04 0.14
N SER A 229 -11.74 8.91 0.93
CA SER A 229 -10.77 9.92 0.47
C SER A 229 -9.35 9.64 0.98
N ASP A 230 -8.35 10.00 0.19
CA ASP A 230 -6.93 10.09 0.59
C ASP A 230 -6.58 11.38 1.33
N GLN A 231 -7.55 12.25 1.60
CA GLN A 231 -7.31 13.45 2.39
C GLN A 231 -7.37 13.13 3.88
N LEU A 232 -6.70 13.96 4.68
CA LEU A 232 -6.72 13.84 6.14
C LEU A 232 -8.14 14.08 6.67
N SER A 233 -8.50 13.42 7.77
CA SER A 233 -9.81 13.60 8.43
C SER A 233 -10.11 15.07 8.74
N MET A 234 -9.10 15.84 9.14
CA MET A 234 -9.20 17.29 9.38
C MET A 234 -9.75 18.07 8.16
N TYR A 235 -9.54 17.59 6.94
CA TYR A 235 -10.13 18.16 5.73
C TYR A 235 -11.47 17.49 5.39
N VAL A 236 -11.55 16.16 5.47
CA VAL A 236 -12.74 15.39 5.05
C VAL A 236 -13.95 15.72 5.93
N ASP A 237 -13.78 15.73 7.26
CA ASP A 237 -14.91 15.83 8.19
C ASP A 237 -15.67 17.16 8.06
N PRO A 238 -15.00 18.35 8.04
CA PRO A 238 -15.70 19.63 7.90
C PRO A 238 -16.33 19.85 6.51
N VAL A 239 -15.81 19.18 5.48
CA VAL A 239 -16.40 19.21 4.13
C VAL A 239 -17.66 18.35 4.11
N MET A 240 -17.58 17.12 4.63
CA MET A 240 -18.71 16.20 4.69
C MET A 240 -19.84 16.69 5.58
N GLU A 241 -19.54 17.35 6.70
CA GLU A 241 -20.55 17.96 7.57
C GLU A 241 -21.40 19.02 6.86
N ARG A 242 -20.81 19.75 5.89
CA ARG A 242 -21.53 20.75 5.08
C ARG A 242 -22.17 20.15 3.83
N LEU A 243 -21.55 19.14 3.23
CA LEU A 243 -22.02 18.50 2.00
C LEU A 243 -23.22 17.58 2.28
N ASP A 244 -23.16 16.79 3.34
CA ASP A 244 -24.14 15.76 3.68
C ASP A 244 -25.09 16.20 4.80
N ALA A 245 -25.81 17.29 4.58
CA ALA A 245 -26.77 17.82 5.56
C ALA A 245 -27.97 16.88 5.82
N LYS A 246 -28.25 15.96 4.89
CA LYS A 246 -29.38 15.03 4.95
C LYS A 246 -29.00 13.65 5.53
N GLY A 247 -27.71 13.40 5.81
CA GLY A 247 -27.23 12.14 6.36
C GLY A 247 -27.33 10.96 5.38
N CYS A 248 -27.11 11.22 4.09
CA CYS A 248 -27.10 10.24 3.02
C CYS A 248 -25.88 9.32 3.08
N VAL A 249 -24.75 9.77 3.66
CA VAL A 249 -23.50 8.99 3.73
C VAL A 249 -23.42 8.21 5.04
N ARG A 250 -23.31 6.88 4.96
CA ARG A 250 -23.28 5.99 6.12
C ARG A 250 -21.90 5.93 6.78
N HIS A 251 -20.85 5.89 5.97
CA HIS A 251 -19.47 5.75 6.44
C HIS A 251 -18.54 6.73 5.74
N ARG A 252 -17.54 7.22 6.48
CA ARG A 252 -16.53 8.17 6.01
C ARG A 252 -15.16 7.59 6.33
N LEU A 253 -14.36 7.40 5.29
CA LEU A 253 -13.00 6.89 5.35
C LEU A 253 -12.07 7.98 4.83
N SER A 254 -11.02 8.25 5.60
CA SER A 254 -9.99 9.25 5.29
C SER A 254 -8.64 8.57 5.03
N ARG A 255 -7.57 9.35 4.87
CA ARG A 255 -6.21 8.85 4.56
C ARG A 255 -5.75 7.69 5.43
N VAL A 256 -6.10 7.66 6.72
CA VAL A 256 -5.70 6.60 7.64
C VAL A 256 -6.24 5.21 7.24
N ALA A 257 -7.29 5.17 6.43
CA ALA A 257 -7.86 3.94 5.89
C ALA A 257 -7.24 3.54 4.55
N THR A 258 -6.31 4.31 3.97
CA THR A 258 -5.68 4.00 2.67
C THR A 258 -4.39 3.22 2.84
N LYS A 259 -4.04 2.43 1.82
CA LYS A 259 -2.74 1.74 1.74
C LYS A 259 -1.73 2.65 1.04
N TYR A 260 -0.58 2.90 1.65
CA TYR A 260 0.46 3.74 1.06
C TYR A 260 1.52 2.90 0.36
N VAL A 261 1.56 2.96 -0.98
CA VAL A 261 2.45 2.13 -1.80
C VAL A 261 3.19 3.01 -2.79
N HIS A 262 4.51 2.90 -2.86
CA HIS A 262 5.38 3.62 -3.80
C HIS A 262 5.11 5.15 -3.88
N GLY A 263 4.89 5.79 -2.74
CA GLY A 263 4.67 7.24 -2.70
C GLY A 263 3.22 7.68 -2.91
N LYS A 264 2.28 6.74 -3.13
CA LYS A 264 0.88 7.03 -3.44
C LYS A 264 -0.08 6.31 -2.50
N HIS A 265 -1.22 6.95 -2.21
CA HIS A 265 -2.30 6.36 -1.44
C HIS A 265 -3.29 5.62 -2.35
N TYR A 266 -3.52 4.36 -2.04
CA TYR A 266 -4.48 3.50 -2.71
C TYR A 266 -5.63 3.15 -1.79
N ARG A 267 -6.82 3.05 -2.36
CA ARG A 267 -8.02 2.53 -1.71
C ARG A 267 -8.03 1.03 -1.90
N ASP A 268 -8.01 0.29 -0.80
CA ASP A 268 -8.11 -1.16 -0.81
C ASP A 268 -9.57 -1.54 -0.50
N LEU A 269 -10.33 -1.85 -1.54
CA LEU A 269 -11.74 -2.21 -1.41
C LEU A 269 -11.93 -3.57 -0.73
N SER A 270 -10.91 -4.45 -0.75
CA SER A 270 -10.96 -5.75 -0.06
C SER A 270 -11.09 -5.59 1.46
N LYS A 271 -10.59 -4.49 2.01
CA LYS A 271 -10.62 -4.17 3.44
C LYS A 271 -11.95 -3.55 3.88
N LEU A 272 -12.87 -3.27 2.96
CA LEU A 272 -14.20 -2.71 3.30
C LEU A 272 -15.12 -3.70 3.99
N ASN A 273 -14.77 -4.99 4.10
CA ASN A 273 -15.63 -6.01 4.71
C ASN A 273 -17.00 -6.07 4.00
N ARG A 274 -16.99 -6.04 2.67
CA ARG A 274 -18.15 -6.13 1.78
C ARG A 274 -17.87 -7.16 0.68
N ASP A 275 -18.92 -7.71 0.10
CA ASP A 275 -18.80 -8.61 -1.05
C ASP A 275 -18.28 -7.84 -2.28
N PRO A 276 -17.10 -8.17 -2.84
CA PRO A 276 -16.56 -7.49 -4.02
C PRO A 276 -17.50 -7.51 -5.22
N ALA A 277 -18.39 -8.50 -5.34
CA ALA A 277 -19.38 -8.54 -6.42
C ALA A 277 -20.43 -7.43 -6.33
N ARG A 278 -20.48 -6.71 -5.19
CA ARG A 278 -21.48 -5.68 -4.86
C ARG A 278 -20.89 -4.32 -4.49
N VAL A 279 -19.59 -4.13 -4.72
CA VAL A 279 -18.91 -2.86 -4.45
C VAL A 279 -18.67 -2.12 -5.76
N ILE A 280 -18.99 -0.82 -5.79
CA ILE A 280 -18.70 0.07 -6.92
C ILE A 280 -17.90 1.26 -6.39
N TYR A 281 -16.72 1.50 -6.94
CA TYR A 281 -15.91 2.67 -6.61
C TYR A 281 -15.97 3.72 -7.71
N ILE A 282 -16.47 4.91 -7.39
CA ILE A 282 -16.62 6.04 -8.31
C ILE A 282 -15.62 7.12 -7.94
N SER A 283 -14.73 7.46 -8.88
CA SER A 283 -13.76 8.54 -8.72
C SER A 283 -13.31 9.10 -10.07
N GLY A 284 -12.91 10.38 -10.08
CA GLY A 284 -12.16 10.98 -11.18
C GLY A 284 -10.86 10.23 -11.51
N HIS A 285 -10.26 9.60 -10.50
CA HIS A 285 -8.96 8.92 -10.59
C HIS A 285 -9.06 7.43 -10.24
N ALA A 286 -10.22 6.82 -10.48
CA ALA A 286 -10.54 5.48 -9.96
C ALA A 286 -9.51 4.40 -10.32
N LEU A 287 -9.09 4.36 -11.60
CA LEU A 287 -8.11 3.38 -12.09
C LEU A 287 -6.70 3.59 -11.52
N GLU A 288 -6.41 4.80 -11.08
CA GLU A 288 -5.10 5.20 -10.59
C GLU A 288 -4.97 5.12 -9.06
N SER A 289 -6.10 5.14 -8.34
CA SER A 289 -6.16 5.26 -6.89
C SER A 289 -6.76 4.04 -6.19
N CYS A 290 -7.17 3.01 -6.94
CA CYS A 290 -7.77 1.78 -6.42
C CYS A 290 -6.89 0.55 -6.67
N LEU A 291 -6.89 -0.41 -5.75
CA LEU A 291 -6.22 -1.71 -5.94
C LEU A 291 -7.06 -2.74 -6.70
N GLN A 292 -8.39 -2.55 -6.77
CA GLN A 292 -9.34 -3.43 -7.45
C GLN A 292 -9.97 -2.69 -8.65
N PRO A 293 -9.26 -2.63 -9.80
CA PRO A 293 -9.73 -1.90 -10.98
C PRO A 293 -11.07 -2.42 -11.54
N GLU A 294 -11.38 -3.69 -11.35
CA GLU A 294 -12.62 -4.33 -11.81
C GLU A 294 -13.88 -3.79 -11.10
N ASN A 295 -13.72 -3.15 -9.96
CA ASN A 295 -14.79 -2.49 -9.20
C ASN A 295 -14.85 -0.98 -9.47
N CYS A 296 -13.97 -0.45 -10.32
CA CYS A 296 -13.87 0.97 -10.58
C CYS A 296 -14.82 1.41 -11.68
N LEU A 297 -15.51 2.51 -11.42
CA LEU A 297 -16.30 3.27 -12.38
C LEU A 297 -15.61 4.65 -12.52
N PRO A 298 -14.69 4.80 -13.48
CA PRO A 298 -14.00 6.07 -13.69
C PRO A 298 -14.96 7.10 -14.25
N ILE A 299 -14.90 8.31 -13.72
CA ILE A 299 -15.66 9.46 -14.20
C ILE A 299 -14.71 10.60 -14.57
N LYS A 300 -15.18 11.61 -15.27
CA LYS A 300 -14.36 12.79 -15.54
C LYS A 300 -14.00 13.51 -14.22
N PRO A 301 -12.71 13.78 -13.94
CA PRO A 301 -12.31 14.67 -12.84
C PRO A 301 -12.90 16.07 -13.03
N TRP A 302 -13.50 16.61 -11.98
CA TRP A 302 -14.16 17.91 -12.03
C TRP A 302 -13.25 19.04 -11.53
N LYS A 303 -13.12 20.10 -12.34
CA LYS A 303 -12.25 21.26 -12.15
C LYS A 303 -13.04 22.57 -12.31
N LEU A 304 -14.16 22.69 -11.61
CA LEU A 304 -15.03 23.88 -11.58
C LEU A 304 -15.81 24.18 -12.87
N GLU A 305 -16.03 23.18 -13.73
CA GLU A 305 -16.94 23.34 -14.87
C GLU A 305 -18.39 23.47 -14.38
N ALA A 306 -19.04 24.58 -14.73
CA ALA A 306 -20.42 24.87 -14.29
C ALA A 306 -21.47 24.01 -15.00
N GLU A 307 -21.20 23.65 -16.27
CA GLU A 307 -22.07 22.83 -17.11
C GLU A 307 -21.83 21.31 -16.93
N ASP A 308 -21.14 20.91 -15.86
CA ASP A 308 -20.91 19.49 -15.58
C ASP A 308 -22.21 18.81 -15.11
N THR A 309 -22.66 17.81 -15.86
CA THR A 309 -23.85 17.00 -15.55
C THR A 309 -23.49 15.56 -15.16
N GLN A 310 -22.21 15.22 -15.10
CA GLN A 310 -21.71 13.86 -15.01
C GLN A 310 -22.32 13.04 -13.86
N LEU A 311 -22.47 13.65 -12.68
CA LEU A 311 -23.09 12.95 -11.53
C LEU A 311 -24.56 12.63 -11.78
N ILE A 312 -25.31 13.55 -12.38
CA ILE A 312 -26.72 13.36 -12.69
C ILE A 312 -26.89 12.30 -13.77
N ASP A 313 -26.04 12.32 -14.79
CA ASP A 313 -26.11 11.40 -15.93
C ASP A 313 -25.79 9.94 -15.52
N LEU A 314 -25.11 9.73 -14.39
CA LEU A 314 -24.83 8.41 -13.83
C LEU A 314 -25.99 7.82 -13.01
N ILE A 315 -26.91 8.65 -12.50
CA ILE A 315 -28.02 8.20 -11.66
C ILE A 315 -28.83 7.09 -12.33
N PRO A 316 -29.28 7.21 -13.60
CA PRO A 316 -30.11 6.19 -14.24
C PRO A 316 -29.44 4.82 -14.33
N LEU A 317 -28.12 4.79 -14.57
CA LEU A 317 -27.35 3.53 -14.61
C LEU A 317 -27.31 2.88 -13.23
N LEU A 318 -26.98 3.66 -12.20
CA LEU A 318 -26.87 3.14 -10.83
C LEU A 318 -28.24 2.67 -10.33
N GLU A 319 -29.31 3.44 -10.54
CA GLU A 319 -30.66 2.98 -10.22
C GLU A 319 -31.01 1.67 -10.93
N TYR A 320 -30.71 1.55 -12.24
CA TYR A 320 -30.95 0.33 -12.98
C TYR A 320 -30.19 -0.86 -12.40
N VAL A 321 -28.92 -0.68 -12.05
CA VAL A 321 -28.09 -1.74 -11.43
C VAL A 321 -28.70 -2.21 -10.11
N ALA A 322 -29.11 -1.29 -9.24
CA ALA A 322 -29.73 -1.64 -7.97
C ALA A 322 -31.06 -2.39 -8.16
N MET A 323 -31.89 -1.96 -9.10
CA MET A 323 -33.20 -2.57 -9.38
C MET A 323 -33.09 -3.92 -10.09
N ALA A 324 -32.13 -4.08 -11.00
CA ALA A 324 -31.91 -5.31 -11.74
C ALA A 324 -31.37 -6.46 -10.88
N ARG A 325 -30.85 -6.16 -9.67
CA ARG A 325 -30.30 -7.15 -8.72
C ARG A 325 -29.27 -8.08 -9.37
N VAL A 326 -28.33 -7.48 -10.11
CA VAL A 326 -27.25 -8.22 -10.76
C VAL A 326 -26.47 -9.01 -9.71
N SER A 327 -26.11 -10.26 -10.01
CA SER A 327 -25.36 -11.10 -9.07
C SER A 327 -23.91 -10.62 -8.85
N ASP A 328 -23.30 -10.06 -9.90
CA ASP A 328 -21.95 -9.53 -9.90
C ASP A 328 -21.88 -8.28 -10.79
N ILE A 329 -21.39 -7.19 -10.22
CA ILE A 329 -21.31 -5.89 -10.91
C ILE A 329 -20.12 -5.79 -11.87
N ARG A 330 -19.05 -6.55 -11.63
CA ARG A 330 -17.78 -6.40 -12.37
C ARG A 330 -17.93 -6.65 -13.88
N PRO A 331 -18.68 -7.66 -14.34
CA PRO A 331 -18.93 -7.84 -15.78
C PRO A 331 -19.73 -6.69 -16.40
N VAL A 332 -20.62 -6.06 -15.62
CA VAL A 332 -21.40 -4.90 -16.08
C VAL A 332 -20.48 -3.71 -16.27
N LEU A 333 -19.61 -3.42 -15.30
CA LEU A 333 -18.62 -2.33 -15.39
C LEU A 333 -17.65 -2.54 -16.56
N ALA A 334 -17.12 -3.76 -16.70
CA ALA A 334 -16.26 -4.13 -17.82
C ALA A 334 -16.93 -3.90 -19.19
N SER A 335 -18.26 -4.06 -19.28
CA SER A 335 -19.00 -3.79 -20.52
C SER A 335 -18.99 -2.31 -20.94
N PHE A 336 -18.65 -1.38 -20.04
CA PHE A 336 -18.56 0.06 -20.32
C PHE A 336 -17.12 0.55 -20.46
N GLU A 337 -16.12 -0.32 -20.33
CA GLU A 337 -14.71 0.04 -20.41
C GLU A 337 -14.36 0.75 -21.75
N GLY A 338 -13.61 1.84 -21.65
CA GLY A 338 -13.17 2.65 -22.80
C GLY A 338 -14.25 3.50 -23.46
N ARG A 339 -15.45 3.61 -22.87
CA ARG A 339 -16.57 4.40 -23.41
C ARG A 339 -17.10 5.40 -22.38
N ASP A 340 -17.82 6.40 -22.85
CA ASP A 340 -18.61 7.26 -21.97
C ASP A 340 -19.78 6.46 -21.40
N ILE A 341 -19.68 6.15 -20.11
CA ILE A 341 -20.58 5.28 -19.36
C ILE A 341 -22.02 5.81 -19.40
N ALA A 342 -22.20 7.12 -19.24
CA ALA A 342 -23.51 7.73 -19.18
C ALA A 342 -24.18 7.71 -20.56
N ALA A 343 -23.46 8.16 -21.58
CA ALA A 343 -23.97 8.19 -22.95
C ALA A 343 -24.30 6.78 -23.48
N GLU A 344 -23.43 5.81 -23.22
CA GLU A 344 -23.66 4.40 -23.59
C GLU A 344 -24.88 3.81 -22.89
N PHE A 345 -25.08 4.12 -21.61
CA PHE A 345 -26.23 3.61 -20.88
C PHE A 345 -27.55 4.16 -21.43
N ILE A 346 -27.61 5.46 -21.75
CA ILE A 346 -28.79 6.09 -22.35
C ILE A 346 -29.12 5.42 -23.68
N GLU A 347 -28.12 5.23 -24.54
CA GLU A 347 -28.29 4.62 -25.86
C GLU A 347 -28.70 3.14 -25.77
N ARG A 348 -28.09 2.36 -24.87
CA ARG A 348 -28.48 0.96 -24.62
C ARG A 348 -29.92 0.86 -24.10
N SER A 349 -30.28 1.74 -23.17
CA SER A 349 -31.63 1.81 -22.61
C SER A 349 -32.65 2.14 -23.69
N ARG A 350 -32.35 3.10 -24.59
CA ARG A 350 -33.21 3.45 -25.72
C ARG A 350 -33.43 2.26 -26.66
N ARG A 351 -32.36 1.57 -27.06
CA ARG A 351 -32.43 0.38 -27.92
C ARG A 351 -33.28 -0.74 -27.31
N LEU A 352 -33.14 -1.00 -26.01
CA LEU A 352 -33.93 -1.99 -25.29
C LEU A 352 -35.43 -1.62 -25.26
N HIS A 353 -35.76 -0.34 -25.07
CA HIS A 353 -37.15 0.12 -25.11
C HIS A 353 -37.76 -0.03 -26.51
N GLU A 354 -37.02 0.32 -27.56
CA GLU A 354 -37.46 0.15 -28.96
C GLU A 354 -37.69 -1.32 -29.30
N GLN A 355 -36.79 -2.23 -28.92
CA GLN A 355 -36.97 -3.67 -29.12
C GLN A 355 -38.19 -4.21 -28.38
N LYS A 356 -38.41 -3.82 -27.12
CA LYS A 356 -39.60 -4.21 -26.36
C LYS A 356 -40.90 -3.71 -27.02
N GLN A 357 -40.89 -2.49 -27.56
CA GLN A 357 -42.05 -1.94 -28.28
C GLN A 357 -42.33 -2.66 -29.60
N GLN A 358 -41.27 -2.99 -30.36
CA GLN A 358 -41.41 -3.77 -31.59
C GLN A 358 -41.90 -5.20 -31.29
N HIS A 359 -41.32 -5.87 -30.30
CA HIS A 359 -41.76 -7.20 -29.89
C HIS A 359 -43.20 -7.18 -29.38
N GLY A 360 -43.56 -6.22 -28.52
CA GLY A 360 -44.94 -6.06 -28.02
C GLY A 360 -45.98 -5.69 -29.09
N ARG A 361 -45.56 -5.14 -30.24
CA ARG A 361 -46.42 -4.92 -31.42
C ARG A 361 -46.64 -6.20 -32.22
N ILE A 362 -45.65 -7.09 -32.28
CA ILE A 362 -45.74 -8.37 -32.98
C ILE A 362 -46.74 -9.31 -32.31
N TRP A 363 -46.82 -9.31 -30.98
CA TRP A 363 -47.76 -10.15 -30.21
C TRP A 363 -49.19 -9.60 -30.08
N ARG A 364 -49.47 -8.40 -30.62
CA ARG A 364 -50.82 -7.79 -30.64
C ARG A 364 -51.52 -7.90 -32.00
N ARG A 365 -50.91 -8.56 -32.98
CA ARG A 365 -51.53 -8.99 -34.23
C ARG A 365 -51.79 -10.48 -34.14
#